data_AF-E8X0U6-F1
#
_entry.id   AF-E8X0U6-F1
#
_cell.length_a   1.000
_cell.length_b   1.000
_cell.length_c   1.000
_cell.angle_alpha   90.00
_cell.angle_beta   90.00
_cell.angle_gamma   90.00
#
_symmetry.space_group_name_H-M   'P 1'
#
loop_
_entity.id
_entity.type
_entity.pdbx_description
1 polymer ?
#
loop_
_entity_poly.entity_id
_entity_poly.type
_entity_poly.pdbx_seq_one_letter_code
_entity_poly.pdbx_strand_id
1 'polypeptide(L)'
;MAKSDLSNPSMEAGENAAETLAPMRNLLGHVSTLAELETLVEGFRKEHPEEMLLFRGQTTCYPTVRSGLSRPKARYQPDVEQGLGAIIGGILGHDSVSIRNVPFRRAVLQHYSVQTHYIDLTSDMGVAAWFATSTLRPRRVIYAGAPLRTLDQSSYERRTEGLGYVLLFAIPNADELIANQRLFDISNLEPFLRPARQKAWLMSDRAPLLPDPNDFWAATITVDCGHFQSALSMQQLFPPPAEDKGYARLTDIPFVEIPDEWMRKEEEPRSEKKLKIDFGMRALPVPEYTARTDKDEFDHKWSDRTLSEAKPMQMWPAWNFELIDEISSISGNVANATKLTLSPRAQRILHDPGHNIPLRWPNLGTDELLFTFAQFGHDKVCDIEYPYHGVWLHRDKELVIEHPMTADEDVMNVHAGHVFEFIGQDLQRHDIGTSCKCGEPEGHEARVRAMLRLSALVEIEVLSMIPHPLNFSNWYFVL
;
A
#
# COMPACT_ATOMS: atom_id res chain seq x y z
N MET A 1 -29.95 47.46 -9.01
CA MET A 1 -28.97 47.31 -10.10
C MET A 1 -28.76 45.83 -10.36
N ALA A 2 -28.61 45.52 -11.64
CA ALA A 2 -28.52 44.24 -12.36
C ALA A 2 -28.07 42.94 -11.64
N LYS A 3 -28.68 41.86 -12.14
CA LYS A 3 -28.38 40.42 -12.01
C LYS A 3 -26.90 40.07 -12.24
N SER A 4 -26.45 38.99 -11.61
CA SER A 4 -25.53 38.04 -12.25
C SER A 4 -25.88 36.62 -11.86
N ASP A 5 -26.72 36.00 -12.70
CA ASP A 5 -26.79 34.56 -12.86
C ASP A 5 -25.43 34.07 -13.35
N LEU A 6 -24.74 33.25 -12.56
CA LEU A 6 -23.67 32.39 -13.05
C LEU A 6 -24.19 30.97 -13.08
N SER A 7 -24.85 30.67 -14.19
CA SER A 7 -25.01 29.32 -14.72
C SER A 7 -23.65 28.62 -14.75
N ASN A 8 -23.48 27.57 -13.94
CA ASN A 8 -22.40 26.62 -14.15
C ASN A 8 -22.71 25.83 -15.43
N PRO A 9 -21.86 25.88 -16.46
CA PRO A 9 -22.06 25.11 -17.66
C PRO A 9 -21.82 23.63 -17.36
N SER A 10 -22.74 22.82 -17.86
CA SER A 10 -22.62 21.38 -18.04
C SER A 10 -21.23 20.99 -18.56
N MET A 11 -20.43 20.31 -17.73
CA MET A 11 -19.35 19.47 -18.22
C MET A 11 -19.92 18.10 -18.64
N GLU A 12 -20.78 18.14 -19.66
CA GLU A 12 -20.91 17.02 -20.60
C GLU A 12 -20.07 17.40 -21.82
N ALA A 13 -18.80 17.04 -21.77
CA ALA A 13 -17.96 16.94 -22.97
C ALA A 13 -17.41 15.51 -22.99
N GLY A 14 -18.15 14.64 -23.64
CA GLY A 14 -17.69 13.31 -23.99
C GLY A 14 -16.51 13.42 -24.94
N GLU A 15 -15.33 13.00 -24.48
CA GLU A 15 -14.27 12.55 -25.36
C GLU A 15 -14.35 11.02 -25.44
N ASN A 16 -15.26 10.53 -26.28
CA ASN A 16 -15.08 9.26 -26.96
C ASN A 16 -13.98 9.49 -28.01
N ALA A 17 -12.71 9.48 -27.56
CA ALA A 17 -11.62 9.22 -28.47
C ALA A 17 -11.86 7.82 -29.03
N ALA A 18 -12.27 7.74 -30.29
CA ALA A 18 -12.40 6.48 -31.00
C ALA A 18 -11.04 5.76 -30.94
N GLU A 19 -10.93 4.74 -30.09
CA GLU A 19 -9.80 3.82 -30.05
C GLU A 19 -9.64 3.25 -31.46
N THR A 20 -8.67 3.79 -32.20
CA THR A 20 -8.36 3.30 -33.53
C THR A 20 -7.74 1.91 -33.32
N LEU A 21 -8.43 0.87 -33.79
CA LEU A 21 -7.93 -0.51 -33.71
C LEU A 21 -6.55 -0.56 -34.37
N ALA A 22 -5.52 -0.79 -33.56
CA ALA A 22 -4.15 -0.92 -34.04
C ALA A 22 -3.99 -2.23 -34.83
N PRO A 23 -3.07 -2.28 -35.81
CA PRO A 23 -2.77 -3.53 -36.49
C PRO A 23 -2.33 -4.60 -35.48
N MET A 24 -3.04 -5.74 -35.47
CA MET A 24 -2.69 -6.89 -34.62
C MET A 24 -1.35 -7.47 -35.05
N ARG A 25 -0.42 -7.60 -34.10
CA ARG A 25 0.90 -8.18 -34.36
C ARG A 25 0.77 -9.70 -34.52
N ASN A 26 1.20 -10.20 -35.68
CA ASN A 26 1.32 -11.62 -36.03
C ASN A 26 0.11 -12.45 -35.59
N LEU A 27 -1.06 -12.20 -36.21
CA LEU A 27 -2.27 -12.98 -35.95
C LEU A 27 -2.06 -14.45 -36.35
N LEU A 28 -2.05 -15.36 -35.38
CA LEU A 28 -1.90 -16.80 -35.62
C LEU A 28 -3.22 -17.46 -36.04
N GLY A 29 -4.35 -16.96 -35.53
CA GLY A 29 -5.64 -17.55 -35.85
C GLY A 29 -6.80 -17.06 -34.99
N HIS A 30 -7.92 -17.74 -35.19
CA HIS A 30 -9.18 -17.52 -34.52
C HIS A 30 -9.67 -18.82 -33.90
N VAL A 31 -10.13 -18.77 -32.64
CA VAL A 31 -10.56 -19.95 -31.88
C VAL A 31 -11.90 -19.73 -31.18
N SER A 32 -12.67 -20.79 -31.08
CA SER A 32 -13.95 -20.84 -30.36
C SER A 32 -13.92 -21.85 -29.20
N THR A 33 -12.87 -22.68 -29.08
CA THR A 33 -12.72 -23.67 -28.01
C THR A 33 -11.31 -23.71 -27.44
N LEU A 34 -11.15 -24.27 -26.24
CA LEU A 34 -9.83 -24.45 -25.61
C LEU A 34 -8.94 -25.42 -26.42
N ALA A 35 -9.51 -26.49 -27.01
CA ALA A 35 -8.76 -27.45 -27.81
C ALA A 35 -8.17 -26.84 -29.09
N GLU A 36 -8.90 -25.92 -29.73
CA GLU A 36 -8.38 -25.15 -30.86
C GLU A 36 -7.23 -24.22 -30.44
N LEU A 37 -7.37 -23.56 -29.28
CA LEU A 37 -6.32 -22.73 -28.70
C LEU A 37 -5.05 -23.55 -28.43
N GLU A 38 -5.19 -24.72 -27.79
CA GLU A 38 -4.10 -25.66 -27.53
C GLU A 38 -3.39 -26.09 -28.82
N THR A 39 -4.16 -26.39 -29.87
CA THR A 39 -3.62 -26.80 -31.17
C THR A 39 -2.78 -25.69 -31.81
N LEU A 40 -3.25 -24.44 -31.79
CA LEU A 40 -2.49 -23.30 -32.34
C LEU A 40 -1.22 -23.03 -31.53
N VAL A 41 -1.33 -23.04 -30.19
CA VAL A 41 -0.19 -22.79 -29.29
C VAL A 41 0.87 -23.89 -29.43
N GLU A 42 0.48 -25.15 -29.58
CA GLU A 42 1.42 -26.26 -29.77
C GLU A 42 2.10 -26.20 -31.14
N GLY A 43 1.40 -25.73 -32.18
CA GLY A 43 2.01 -25.39 -33.46
C GLY A 43 3.10 -24.32 -33.31
N PHE A 44 2.77 -23.23 -32.62
CA PHE A 44 3.70 -22.14 -32.36
C PHE A 44 4.91 -22.57 -31.50
N ARG A 45 4.68 -23.40 -30.47
CA ARG A 45 5.75 -23.92 -29.60
C ARG A 45 6.82 -24.70 -30.38
N LYS A 46 6.43 -25.44 -31.42
CA LYS A 46 7.39 -26.17 -32.26
C LYS A 46 8.32 -25.25 -33.05
N GLU A 47 7.90 -24.03 -33.33
CA GLU A 47 8.71 -23.00 -33.98
C GLU A 47 9.63 -22.26 -32.97
N HIS A 48 9.29 -22.32 -31.69
CA HIS A 48 9.99 -21.65 -30.58
C HIS A 48 10.38 -22.63 -29.44
N PRO A 49 11.12 -23.73 -29.71
CA PRO A 49 11.31 -24.82 -28.75
C PRO A 49 12.16 -24.47 -27.53
N GLU A 50 13.06 -23.47 -27.66
CA GLU A 50 13.99 -23.05 -26.60
C GLU A 50 13.48 -21.83 -25.82
N GLU A 51 12.33 -21.28 -26.18
CA GLU A 51 11.77 -20.07 -25.57
C GLU A 51 10.67 -20.44 -24.58
N MET A 52 10.65 -19.75 -23.45
CA MET A 52 9.56 -19.90 -22.50
C MET A 52 8.32 -19.18 -23.03
N LEU A 53 7.21 -19.90 -23.17
CA LEU A 53 5.95 -19.33 -23.61
C LEU A 53 5.09 -18.87 -22.43
N LEU A 54 4.71 -17.60 -22.46
CA LEU A 54 3.77 -16.98 -21.52
C LEU A 54 2.62 -16.32 -22.28
N PHE A 55 1.50 -16.14 -21.60
CA PHE A 55 0.25 -15.68 -22.20
C PHE A 55 -0.33 -14.49 -21.45
N ARG A 56 -1.05 -13.63 -22.16
CA ARG A 56 -1.86 -12.56 -21.57
C ARG A 56 -3.21 -12.48 -22.25
N GLY A 57 -4.28 -12.60 -21.46
CA GLY A 57 -5.64 -12.37 -21.93
C GLY A 57 -6.05 -10.91 -21.82
N GLN A 58 -6.72 -10.38 -22.84
CA GLN A 58 -7.29 -9.04 -22.79
C GLN A 58 -8.49 -8.89 -23.72
N THR A 59 -9.44 -8.02 -23.34
CA THR A 59 -10.64 -7.73 -24.12
C THR A 59 -10.39 -6.77 -25.28
N THR A 60 -9.30 -6.00 -25.21
CA THR A 60 -8.89 -4.99 -26.18
C THR A 60 -7.43 -5.21 -26.56
N CYS A 61 -7.14 -5.24 -27.86
CA CYS A 61 -5.77 -5.34 -28.38
C CYS A 61 -5.17 -3.94 -28.57
N TYR A 62 -4.35 -3.50 -27.62
CA TYR A 62 -3.63 -2.23 -27.70
C TYR A 62 -2.42 -2.34 -28.64
N PRO A 63 -1.93 -1.21 -29.21
CA PRO A 63 -0.73 -1.23 -30.06
C PRO A 63 0.54 -1.67 -29.33
N THR A 64 0.60 -1.46 -28.01
CA THR A 64 1.72 -1.89 -27.15
C THR A 64 1.19 -2.53 -25.89
N VAL A 65 1.94 -3.51 -25.38
CA VAL A 65 1.74 -4.10 -24.06
C VAL A 65 2.29 -3.14 -23.02
N ARG A 66 1.45 -2.80 -22.05
CA ARG A 66 1.75 -1.88 -20.95
C ARG A 66 1.14 -2.38 -19.65
N SER A 67 1.81 -2.09 -18.54
CA SER A 67 1.28 -2.34 -17.19
C SER A 67 0.01 -1.54 -16.90
N GLY A 68 -0.65 -1.85 -15.78
CA GLY A 68 -1.80 -1.07 -15.30
C GLY A 68 -1.44 0.40 -15.06
N LEU A 69 -0.33 0.69 -14.37
CA LEU A 69 0.10 2.07 -14.07
C LEU A 69 0.53 2.87 -15.31
N SER A 70 1.00 2.20 -16.36
CA SER A 70 1.40 2.84 -17.60
C SER A 70 0.23 3.25 -18.50
N ARG A 71 -1.03 2.93 -18.12
CA ARG A 71 -2.22 3.25 -18.91
C ARG A 71 -2.76 4.66 -18.64
N PRO A 72 -3.38 5.31 -19.65
CA PRO A 72 -4.09 6.57 -19.44
C PRO A 72 -5.14 6.42 -18.33
N LYS A 73 -5.22 7.39 -17.42
CA LYS A 73 -6.15 7.42 -16.26
C LYS A 73 -5.82 6.42 -15.12
N ALA A 74 -4.67 5.74 -15.17
CA ALA A 74 -4.19 4.97 -14.02
C ALA A 74 -4.05 5.89 -12.81
N ARG A 75 -4.40 5.38 -11.63
CA ARG A 75 -4.30 6.12 -10.38
C ARG A 75 -3.24 5.47 -9.52
N TYR A 76 -2.33 6.30 -9.04
CA TYR A 76 -1.21 5.85 -8.25
C TYR A 76 -1.26 6.45 -6.85
N GLN A 77 -1.28 5.58 -5.84
CA GLN A 77 -1.19 5.93 -4.42
C GLN A 77 0.06 5.25 -3.87
N PRO A 78 1.21 5.93 -3.90
CA PRO A 78 2.50 5.33 -3.54
C PRO A 78 2.56 4.84 -2.09
N ASP A 79 1.89 5.55 -1.18
CA ASP A 79 1.75 5.20 0.24
C ASP A 79 0.97 3.89 0.43
N VAL A 80 -0.10 3.69 -0.35
CA VAL A 80 -0.89 2.45 -0.32
C VAL A 80 -0.11 1.28 -0.92
N GLU A 81 0.54 1.47 -2.07
CA GLU A 81 1.42 0.44 -2.68
C GLU A 81 2.54 0.04 -1.70
N GLN A 82 3.24 1.03 -1.14
CA GLN A 82 4.33 0.81 -0.19
C GLN A 82 3.84 0.06 1.05
N GLY A 83 2.68 0.46 1.60
CA GLY A 83 2.17 -0.15 2.82
C GLY A 83 1.71 -1.58 2.65
N LEU A 84 1.01 -1.87 1.55
CA LEU A 84 0.69 -3.24 1.20
C LEU A 84 1.96 -4.04 0.88
N GLY A 85 2.99 -3.41 0.30
CA GLY A 85 4.30 -4.02 0.03
C GLY A 85 5.00 -4.48 1.31
N ALA A 86 4.99 -3.63 2.35
CA ALA A 86 5.54 -3.99 3.65
C ALA A 86 4.78 -5.15 4.31
N ILE A 87 3.45 -5.19 4.17
CA ILE A 87 2.63 -6.30 4.66
C ILE A 87 2.95 -7.60 3.91
N ILE A 88 3.05 -7.56 2.57
CA ILE A 88 3.49 -8.72 1.78
C ILE A 88 4.86 -9.20 2.24
N GLY A 89 5.81 -8.29 2.46
CA GLY A 89 7.12 -8.62 3.01
C GLY A 89 7.02 -9.34 4.36
N GLY A 90 6.19 -8.84 5.26
CA GLY A 90 5.90 -9.48 6.54
C GLY A 90 5.24 -10.86 6.42
N ILE A 91 4.41 -11.09 5.41
CA ILE A 91 3.78 -12.39 5.13
C ILE A 91 4.81 -13.40 4.61
N LEU A 92 5.69 -12.95 3.70
CA LEU A 92 6.72 -13.77 3.06
C LEU A 92 7.93 -14.06 3.99
N GLY A 93 8.10 -13.28 5.06
CA GLY A 93 9.14 -13.49 6.06
C GLY A 93 10.48 -12.82 5.76
N HIS A 94 11.49 -13.16 6.56
CA HIS A 94 12.77 -12.44 6.63
C HIS A 94 13.56 -12.42 5.32
N ASP A 95 13.50 -13.46 4.50
CA ASP A 95 14.22 -13.50 3.22
C ASP A 95 13.71 -12.42 2.24
N SER A 96 12.48 -11.93 2.43
CA SER A 96 11.92 -10.88 1.59
C SER A 96 12.40 -9.47 1.96
N VAL A 97 13.06 -9.26 3.11
CA VAL A 97 13.35 -7.95 3.75
C VAL A 97 14.34 -7.06 3.00
N SER A 98 15.05 -7.61 2.01
CA SER A 98 16.05 -6.84 1.26
C SER A 98 15.43 -5.86 0.25
N ILE A 99 16.13 -4.75 -0.03
CA ILE A 99 15.75 -3.81 -1.09
C ILE A 99 15.65 -4.47 -2.48
N ARG A 100 16.38 -5.57 -2.71
CA ARG A 100 16.32 -6.35 -3.95
C ARG A 100 14.97 -7.06 -4.10
N ASN A 101 14.25 -7.32 -3.01
CA ASN A 101 12.99 -8.06 -3.04
C ASN A 101 11.76 -7.15 -3.05
N VAL A 102 11.93 -5.82 -2.95
CA VAL A 102 10.85 -4.84 -3.14
C VAL A 102 10.13 -5.01 -4.49
N PRO A 103 10.85 -5.13 -5.63
CA PRO A 103 10.23 -5.47 -6.91
C PRO A 103 9.33 -6.71 -6.86
N PHE A 104 9.82 -7.78 -6.23
CA PHE A 104 9.10 -9.04 -6.09
C PHE A 104 7.78 -8.86 -5.31
N ARG A 105 7.81 -8.15 -4.17
CA ARG A 105 6.61 -7.88 -3.36
C ARG A 105 5.54 -7.11 -4.13
N ARG A 106 5.96 -6.09 -4.88
CA ARG A 106 5.05 -5.31 -5.74
C ARG A 106 4.47 -6.16 -6.87
N ALA A 107 5.25 -7.09 -7.41
CA ALA A 107 4.75 -8.04 -8.40
C ALA A 107 3.61 -8.91 -7.82
N VAL A 108 3.73 -9.35 -6.56
CA VAL A 108 2.65 -10.06 -5.85
C VAL A 108 1.41 -9.18 -5.67
N LEU A 109 1.59 -7.91 -5.27
CA LEU A 109 0.46 -6.98 -5.05
C LEU A 109 -0.44 -6.77 -6.26
N GLN A 110 0.10 -6.86 -7.47
CA GLN A 110 -0.71 -6.73 -8.68
C GLN A 110 -1.81 -7.81 -8.78
N HIS A 111 -1.51 -9.00 -8.28
CA HIS A 111 -2.47 -10.09 -8.15
C HIS A 111 -3.47 -9.86 -7.01
N TYR A 112 -3.45 -8.71 -6.34
CA TYR A 112 -4.46 -8.28 -5.38
C TYR A 112 -4.98 -6.89 -5.76
N SER A 113 -5.06 -6.62 -7.07
CA SER A 113 -5.66 -5.42 -7.70
C SER A 113 -4.96 -4.09 -7.41
N VAL A 114 -3.75 -4.11 -6.86
CA VAL A 114 -2.92 -2.92 -6.79
C VAL A 114 -2.36 -2.65 -8.19
N GLN A 115 -2.59 -1.45 -8.72
CA GLN A 115 -1.98 -1.06 -9.99
C GLN A 115 -0.47 -0.90 -9.77
N THR A 116 0.35 -1.64 -10.52
CA THR A 116 1.81 -1.56 -10.46
C THR A 116 2.41 -1.40 -11.86
N HIS A 117 3.75 -1.34 -11.92
CA HIS A 117 4.51 -1.29 -13.16
C HIS A 117 4.83 -2.68 -13.73
N TYR A 118 4.06 -3.73 -13.41
CA TYR A 118 4.25 -5.03 -14.03
C TYR A 118 3.13 -5.40 -14.99
N ILE A 119 3.47 -6.25 -15.95
CA ILE A 119 2.56 -6.87 -16.89
C ILE A 119 2.24 -8.24 -16.31
N ASP A 120 0.96 -8.47 -16.00
CA ASP A 120 0.47 -9.80 -15.68
C ASP A 120 0.56 -10.72 -16.90
N LEU A 121 1.18 -11.87 -16.68
CA LEU A 121 1.34 -12.98 -17.59
C LEU A 121 0.90 -14.27 -16.89
N THR A 122 0.60 -15.30 -17.65
CA THR A 122 0.29 -16.64 -17.13
C THR A 122 0.97 -17.69 -18.00
N SER A 123 1.35 -18.81 -17.39
CA SER A 123 1.78 -20.00 -18.13
C SER A 123 0.61 -20.91 -18.54
N ASP A 124 -0.63 -20.56 -18.18
CA ASP A 124 -1.84 -21.30 -18.49
C ASP A 124 -2.70 -20.56 -19.53
N MET A 125 -2.85 -21.17 -20.70
CA MET A 125 -3.62 -20.59 -21.80
C MET A 125 -5.14 -20.52 -21.52
N GLY A 126 -5.67 -21.41 -20.66
CA GLY A 126 -7.05 -21.37 -20.21
C GLY A 126 -7.33 -20.16 -19.32
N VAL A 127 -6.37 -19.82 -18.44
CA VAL A 127 -6.41 -18.58 -17.64
C VAL A 127 -6.37 -17.36 -18.56
N ALA A 128 -5.46 -17.33 -19.55
CA ALA A 128 -5.40 -16.23 -20.52
C ALA A 128 -6.70 -16.10 -21.34
N ALA A 129 -7.27 -17.21 -21.82
CA ALA A 129 -8.54 -17.19 -22.54
C ALA A 129 -9.71 -16.74 -21.66
N TRP A 130 -9.69 -17.06 -20.36
CA TRP A 130 -10.68 -16.55 -19.40
C TRP A 130 -10.63 -15.02 -19.31
N PHE A 131 -9.44 -14.42 -19.19
CA PHE A 131 -9.29 -12.95 -19.19
C PHE A 131 -9.61 -12.31 -20.54
N ALA A 132 -9.35 -13.00 -21.66
CA ALA A 132 -9.73 -12.53 -22.99
C ALA A 132 -11.25 -12.43 -23.16
N THR A 133 -11.99 -13.32 -22.50
CA THR A 133 -13.46 -13.44 -22.58
C THR A 133 -14.21 -12.81 -21.41
N SER A 134 -13.50 -12.18 -20.46
CA SER A 134 -14.10 -11.57 -19.26
C SER A 134 -13.76 -10.09 -19.16
N THR A 135 -14.78 -9.25 -19.01
CA THR A 135 -14.63 -7.80 -18.84
C THR A 135 -14.61 -7.43 -17.37
N LEU A 136 -13.64 -6.60 -17.01
CA LEU A 136 -13.56 -5.98 -15.69
C LEU A 136 -14.67 -4.93 -15.54
N ARG A 137 -15.44 -5.02 -14.46
CA ARG A 137 -16.39 -4.00 -13.99
C ARG A 137 -15.79 -3.29 -12.77
N PRO A 138 -15.05 -2.19 -12.98
CA PRO A 138 -14.51 -1.44 -11.87
C PRO A 138 -15.63 -0.62 -11.21
N ARG A 139 -15.67 -0.65 -9.88
CA ARG A 139 -16.39 0.27 -9.03
C ARG A 139 -15.37 1.02 -8.18
N ARG A 140 -15.37 2.34 -8.29
CA ARG A 140 -14.51 3.17 -7.46
C ARG A 140 -15.22 3.54 -6.16
N VAL A 141 -14.50 3.42 -5.05
CA VAL A 141 -14.91 3.85 -3.72
C VAL A 141 -13.94 4.91 -3.22
N ILE A 142 -14.47 5.90 -2.52
CA ILE A 142 -13.67 6.94 -1.85
C ILE A 142 -13.42 6.46 -0.43
N TYR A 143 -12.14 6.44 -0.03
CA TYR A 143 -11.70 5.85 1.24
C TYR A 143 -11.33 6.89 2.32
N ALA A 144 -11.17 8.17 1.93
CA ALA A 144 -10.70 9.29 2.77
C ALA A 144 -9.16 9.40 2.93
N GLY A 145 -8.70 10.54 3.45
CA GLY A 145 -7.29 10.89 3.68
C GLY A 145 -6.87 12.23 3.06
N ALA A 146 -5.69 12.71 3.46
CA ALA A 146 -5.02 13.88 2.88
C ALA A 146 -3.68 13.45 2.25
N PRO A 147 -3.53 13.37 0.91
CA PRO A 147 -4.56 13.56 -0.12
C PRO A 147 -5.61 12.43 -0.15
N LEU A 148 -6.72 12.69 -0.84
CA LEU A 148 -7.84 11.75 -0.92
C LEU A 148 -7.42 10.43 -1.57
N ARG A 149 -7.61 9.33 -0.85
CA ARG A 149 -7.40 7.98 -1.37
C ARG A 149 -8.66 7.42 -2.01
N THR A 150 -8.46 6.62 -3.05
CA THR A 150 -9.52 5.88 -3.75
C THR A 150 -9.19 4.41 -3.83
N LEU A 151 -10.20 3.57 -3.60
CA LEU A 151 -10.10 2.14 -3.75
C LEU A 151 -10.84 1.71 -5.01
N ASP A 152 -10.26 0.79 -5.77
CA ASP A 152 -10.95 0.12 -6.85
C ASP A 152 -11.47 -1.24 -6.32
N GLN A 153 -12.79 -1.39 -6.29
CA GLN A 153 -13.47 -2.68 -6.17
C GLN A 153 -13.74 -3.21 -7.58
N SER A 154 -13.54 -4.49 -7.80
CA SER A 154 -13.65 -5.05 -9.15
C SER A 154 -14.47 -6.33 -9.17
N SER A 155 -15.31 -6.48 -10.19
CA SER A 155 -15.87 -7.78 -10.55
C SER A 155 -15.56 -8.10 -12.02
N TYR A 156 -15.69 -9.37 -12.39
CA TYR A 156 -15.57 -9.79 -13.78
C TYR A 156 -16.91 -10.31 -14.27
N GLU A 157 -17.28 -9.89 -15.47
CA GLU A 157 -18.44 -10.40 -16.18
C GLU A 157 -17.96 -11.07 -17.47
N ARG A 158 -18.51 -12.24 -17.76
CA ARG A 158 -18.27 -12.90 -19.04
C ARG A 158 -18.85 -12.04 -20.17
N ARG A 159 -18.05 -11.84 -21.22
CA ARG A 159 -18.53 -11.31 -22.49
C ARG A 159 -19.19 -12.41 -23.31
N THR A 160 -20.33 -12.08 -23.90
CA THR A 160 -21.09 -12.99 -24.77
C THR A 160 -21.01 -12.60 -26.24
N GLU A 161 -20.26 -11.55 -26.58
CA GLU A 161 -20.15 -11.03 -27.95
C GLU A 161 -18.78 -10.42 -28.23
N GLY A 162 -18.43 -10.38 -29.51
CA GLY A 162 -17.17 -9.84 -30.02
C GLY A 162 -15.97 -10.76 -29.79
N LEU A 163 -14.78 -10.18 -29.95
CA LEU A 163 -13.52 -10.90 -29.83
C LEU A 163 -12.78 -10.52 -28.54
N GLY A 164 -12.17 -11.53 -27.93
CA GLY A 164 -11.08 -11.42 -26.97
C GLY A 164 -9.74 -11.71 -27.65
N TYR A 165 -8.65 -11.36 -26.96
CA TYR A 165 -7.29 -11.54 -27.48
C TYR A 165 -6.42 -12.27 -26.45
N VAL A 166 -5.76 -13.33 -26.90
CA VAL A 166 -4.67 -13.97 -26.18
C VAL A 166 -3.37 -13.56 -26.86
N LEU A 167 -2.54 -12.81 -26.14
CA LEU A 167 -1.20 -12.44 -26.58
C LEU A 167 -0.22 -13.53 -26.16
N LEU A 168 0.66 -13.93 -27.08
CA LEU A 168 1.73 -14.90 -26.84
C LEU A 168 3.04 -14.16 -26.68
N PHE A 169 3.72 -14.43 -25.57
CA PHE A 169 5.05 -13.95 -25.26
C PHE A 169 6.03 -15.10 -25.37
N ALA A 170 7.06 -14.91 -26.18
CA ALA A 170 8.13 -15.87 -26.34
C ALA A 170 9.38 -15.29 -25.68
N ILE A 171 9.72 -15.82 -24.51
CA ILE A 171 10.76 -15.27 -23.63
C ILE A 171 12.07 -16.06 -23.83
N PRO A 172 13.09 -15.47 -24.49
CA PRO A 172 14.42 -16.06 -24.53
C PRO A 172 15.11 -15.90 -23.17
N ASN A 173 16.01 -16.83 -22.83
CA ASN A 173 16.86 -16.78 -21.62
C ASN A 173 16.07 -16.51 -20.32
N ALA A 174 14.92 -17.15 -20.14
CA ALA A 174 14.05 -16.91 -18.98
C ALA A 174 14.77 -17.04 -17.63
N ASP A 175 15.69 -18.00 -17.50
CA ASP A 175 16.49 -18.21 -16.28
C ASP A 175 17.34 -16.97 -15.91
N GLU A 176 17.91 -16.29 -16.91
CA GLU A 176 18.69 -15.07 -16.69
C GLU A 176 17.78 -13.91 -16.24
N LEU A 177 16.59 -13.79 -16.85
CA LEU A 177 15.62 -12.77 -16.45
C LEU A 177 15.07 -13.00 -15.04
N ILE A 178 14.91 -14.26 -14.62
CA ILE A 178 14.53 -14.63 -13.26
C ILE A 178 15.67 -14.28 -12.28
N ALA A 179 16.90 -14.70 -12.59
CA ALA A 179 18.07 -14.42 -11.74
C ALA A 179 18.29 -12.91 -11.52
N ASN A 180 17.97 -12.10 -12.53
CA ASN A 180 18.08 -10.65 -12.50
C ASN A 180 16.80 -9.92 -12.05
N GLN A 181 15.77 -10.64 -11.57
CA GLN A 181 14.51 -10.07 -11.09
C GLN A 181 13.83 -9.16 -12.13
N ARG A 182 13.80 -9.60 -13.38
CA ARG A 182 13.10 -8.96 -14.50
C ARG A 182 11.85 -9.74 -14.91
N LEU A 183 11.87 -11.05 -14.68
CA LEU A 183 10.75 -11.96 -14.81
C LEU A 183 10.50 -12.64 -13.45
N PHE A 184 9.26 -12.64 -13.00
CA PHE A 184 8.87 -13.12 -11.67
C PHE A 184 7.91 -14.29 -11.80
N ASP A 185 8.33 -15.49 -11.43
CA ASP A 185 7.41 -16.60 -11.16
C ASP A 185 6.86 -16.46 -9.74
N ILE A 186 5.56 -16.22 -9.62
CA ILE A 186 4.88 -16.18 -8.32
C ILE A 186 3.83 -17.30 -8.20
N SER A 187 3.84 -18.27 -9.11
CA SER A 187 2.84 -19.33 -9.20
C SER A 187 2.94 -20.37 -8.06
N ASN A 188 4.02 -20.39 -7.29
CA ASN A 188 4.22 -21.32 -6.18
C ASN A 188 4.47 -20.59 -4.85
N LEU A 189 4.03 -19.33 -4.77
CA LEU A 189 4.32 -18.47 -3.62
C LEU A 189 3.32 -18.70 -2.48
N GLU A 190 3.68 -19.54 -1.53
CA GLU A 190 2.92 -19.67 -0.27
C GLU A 190 3.04 -18.39 0.59
N PRO A 191 1.99 -17.96 1.30
CA PRO A 191 0.67 -18.59 1.43
C PRO A 191 -0.39 -18.07 0.43
N PHE A 192 0.03 -17.50 -0.71
CA PHE A 192 -0.85 -16.84 -1.68
C PHE A 192 -1.42 -17.85 -2.68
N LEU A 193 -2.73 -18.09 -2.60
CA LEU A 193 -3.39 -19.08 -3.44
C LEU A 193 -3.75 -18.53 -4.82
N ARG A 194 -4.08 -17.24 -4.92
CA ARG A 194 -4.49 -16.63 -6.18
C ARG A 194 -3.42 -16.69 -7.27
N PRO A 195 -2.17 -16.24 -7.06
CA PRO A 195 -1.10 -16.39 -8.04
C PRO A 195 -0.91 -17.84 -8.52
N ALA A 196 -1.05 -18.80 -7.61
CA ALA A 196 -0.93 -20.21 -7.95
C ALA A 196 -2.05 -20.72 -8.86
N ARG A 197 -3.31 -20.33 -8.59
CA ARG A 197 -4.46 -20.68 -9.44
C ARG A 197 -4.43 -19.98 -10.80
N GLN A 198 -3.79 -18.82 -10.88
CA GLN A 198 -3.62 -18.06 -12.13
C GLN A 198 -2.33 -18.45 -12.88
N LYS A 199 -1.51 -19.36 -12.33
CA LYS A 199 -0.21 -19.74 -12.89
C LYS A 199 0.63 -18.52 -13.27
N ALA A 200 0.68 -17.59 -12.30
CA ALA A 200 1.03 -16.20 -12.49
C ALA A 200 2.52 -15.96 -12.70
N TRP A 201 2.81 -15.11 -13.69
CA TRP A 201 4.12 -14.55 -14.00
C TRP A 201 4.01 -13.04 -14.15
N LEU A 202 5.05 -12.30 -13.79
CA LEU A 202 5.08 -10.85 -13.98
C LEU A 202 6.38 -10.39 -14.64
N MET A 203 6.26 -9.37 -15.47
CA MET A 203 7.40 -8.72 -16.13
C MET A 203 7.33 -7.21 -15.94
N SER A 204 8.46 -6.59 -15.62
CA SER A 204 8.50 -5.13 -15.37
C SER A 204 8.34 -4.34 -16.66
N ASP A 205 7.49 -3.32 -16.63
CA ASP A 205 7.29 -2.28 -17.65
C ASP A 205 7.73 -0.90 -17.12
N ARG A 206 8.71 -0.87 -16.19
CA ARG A 206 9.26 0.38 -15.65
C ARG A 206 10.51 0.81 -16.44
N ALA A 207 10.61 2.09 -16.76
CA ALA A 207 11.81 2.65 -17.38
C ALA A 207 13.06 2.53 -16.46
N PRO A 208 14.25 2.22 -17.00
CA PRO A 208 14.49 1.83 -18.40
C PRO A 208 13.96 0.42 -18.69
N LEU A 209 13.22 0.29 -19.80
CA LEU A 209 12.60 -0.95 -20.29
C LEU A 209 13.68 -1.88 -20.85
N LEU A 210 14.41 -2.55 -19.95
CA LEU A 210 15.45 -3.51 -20.31
C LEU A 210 15.15 -4.84 -19.60
N PRO A 211 14.63 -5.86 -20.32
CA PRO A 211 14.13 -5.83 -21.72
C PRO A 211 12.79 -5.09 -21.88
N ASP A 212 12.43 -4.66 -23.10
CA ASP A 212 11.07 -4.15 -23.41
C ASP A 212 10.11 -5.33 -23.57
N PRO A 213 9.03 -5.42 -22.77
CA PRO A 213 8.05 -6.50 -22.90
C PRO A 213 7.43 -6.64 -24.30
N ASN A 214 7.40 -5.56 -25.08
CA ASN A 214 6.92 -5.59 -26.46
C ASN A 214 7.85 -6.35 -27.39
N ASP A 215 9.13 -6.49 -27.07
CA ASP A 215 10.07 -7.27 -27.88
C ASP A 215 9.73 -8.77 -27.82
N PHE A 216 9.14 -9.20 -26.70
CA PHE A 216 8.74 -10.59 -26.49
C PHE A 216 7.32 -10.90 -26.98
N TRP A 217 6.49 -9.91 -27.28
CA TRP A 217 5.16 -10.13 -27.85
C TRP A 217 5.28 -10.66 -29.29
N ALA A 218 5.25 -11.97 -29.42
CA ALA A 218 5.54 -12.67 -30.67
C ALA A 218 4.30 -12.84 -31.56
N ALA A 219 3.13 -13.07 -30.95
CA ALA A 219 1.92 -13.45 -31.67
C ALA A 219 0.62 -13.06 -30.94
N THR A 220 -0.48 -13.08 -31.70
CA THR A 220 -1.84 -12.84 -31.18
C THR A 220 -2.80 -13.92 -31.67
N ILE A 221 -3.65 -14.43 -30.78
CA ILE A 221 -4.78 -15.30 -31.13
C ILE A 221 -6.08 -14.58 -30.75
N THR A 222 -7.06 -14.60 -31.65
CA THR A 222 -8.40 -14.08 -31.37
C THR A 222 -9.30 -15.17 -30.83
N VAL A 223 -10.09 -14.84 -29.81
CA VAL A 223 -11.03 -15.76 -29.15
C VAL A 223 -12.44 -15.25 -29.35
N ASP A 224 -13.34 -16.10 -29.86
CA ASP A 224 -14.76 -15.77 -29.97
C ASP A 224 -15.44 -15.79 -28.59
N CYS A 225 -15.81 -14.62 -28.06
CA CYS A 225 -16.46 -14.52 -26.75
C CYS A 225 -17.85 -15.17 -26.70
N GLY A 226 -18.57 -15.25 -27.82
CA GLY A 226 -19.90 -15.83 -27.90
C GLY A 226 -19.88 -17.37 -27.83
N HIS A 227 -18.85 -17.99 -28.38
CA HIS A 227 -18.74 -19.44 -28.47
C HIS A 227 -17.78 -20.04 -27.43
N PHE A 228 -16.71 -19.33 -27.05
CA PHE A 228 -15.72 -19.83 -26.11
C PHE A 228 -16.29 -19.94 -24.69
N GLN A 229 -16.32 -21.16 -24.16
CA GLN A 229 -16.77 -21.49 -22.82
C GLN A 229 -15.55 -21.86 -21.96
N SER A 230 -15.12 -20.96 -21.09
CA SER A 230 -14.08 -21.30 -20.11
C SER A 230 -14.65 -22.18 -19.00
N ALA A 231 -13.92 -23.23 -18.63
CA ALA A 231 -14.23 -24.04 -17.46
C ALA A 231 -13.87 -23.35 -16.13
N LEU A 232 -13.09 -22.27 -16.20
CA LEU A 232 -12.62 -21.52 -15.03
C LEU A 232 -13.69 -20.54 -14.54
N SER A 233 -13.93 -20.51 -13.24
CA SER A 233 -14.83 -19.56 -12.59
C SER A 233 -14.08 -18.39 -11.93
N MET A 234 -14.78 -17.30 -11.65
CA MET A 234 -14.21 -16.17 -10.89
C MET A 234 -13.75 -16.62 -9.51
N GLN A 235 -14.51 -17.46 -8.80
CA GLN A 235 -14.12 -17.94 -7.46
C GLN A 235 -12.88 -18.85 -7.51
N GLN A 236 -12.71 -19.59 -8.60
CA GLN A 236 -11.48 -20.34 -8.82
C GLN A 236 -10.30 -19.39 -8.99
N LEU A 237 -10.35 -18.42 -9.91
CA LEU A 237 -9.21 -17.53 -10.15
C LEU A 237 -8.99 -16.47 -9.05
N PHE A 238 -10.01 -16.16 -8.26
CA PHE A 238 -10.02 -15.13 -7.21
C PHE A 238 -10.56 -15.73 -5.90
N PRO A 239 -9.79 -16.61 -5.24
CA PRO A 239 -10.20 -17.22 -3.97
C PRO A 239 -10.52 -16.17 -2.91
N PRO A 240 -11.57 -16.37 -2.08
CA PRO A 240 -11.87 -15.47 -0.97
C PRO A 240 -10.83 -15.62 0.16
N PRO A 241 -10.76 -14.67 1.10
CA PRO A 241 -9.88 -14.75 2.28
C PRO A 241 -10.01 -16.05 3.10
N ALA A 242 -11.18 -16.70 3.08
CA ALA A 242 -11.38 -17.98 3.76
C ALA A 242 -10.54 -19.13 3.17
N GLU A 243 -10.11 -19.01 1.91
CA GLU A 243 -9.30 -20.01 1.19
C GLU A 243 -7.86 -19.54 0.97
N ASP A 244 -7.66 -18.27 0.61
CA ASP A 244 -6.34 -17.67 0.36
C ASP A 244 -5.80 -17.04 1.65
N LYS A 245 -4.88 -17.75 2.33
CA LYS A 245 -4.27 -17.31 3.58
C LYS A 245 -3.42 -16.05 3.40
N GLY A 246 -2.79 -15.87 2.25
CA GLY A 246 -2.09 -14.64 1.90
C GLY A 246 -3.05 -13.47 1.81
N TYR A 247 -4.19 -13.66 1.14
CA TYR A 247 -5.24 -12.65 1.07
C TYR A 247 -5.86 -12.36 2.44
N ALA A 248 -6.11 -13.38 3.26
CA ALA A 248 -6.61 -13.21 4.62
C ALA A 248 -5.74 -12.29 5.45
N ARG A 249 -4.41 -12.49 5.40
CA ARG A 249 -3.44 -11.66 6.11
C ARG A 249 -3.36 -10.24 5.54
N LEU A 250 -3.48 -10.08 4.21
CA LEU A 250 -3.61 -8.76 3.60
C LEU A 250 -4.86 -8.02 4.10
N THR A 251 -5.96 -8.72 4.35
CA THR A 251 -7.20 -8.12 4.84
C THR A 251 -7.28 -7.96 6.37
N ASP A 252 -6.34 -8.55 7.13
CA ASP A 252 -6.26 -8.48 8.61
C ASP A 252 -5.49 -7.23 9.11
N ILE A 253 -5.43 -6.18 8.28
CA ILE A 253 -4.83 -4.90 8.67
C ILE A 253 -5.71 -4.26 9.75
N PRO A 254 -5.13 -3.81 10.89
CA PRO A 254 -5.92 -3.19 11.94
C PRO A 254 -6.59 -1.90 11.45
N PHE A 255 -7.73 -1.60 12.06
CA PHE A 255 -8.37 -0.31 11.97
C PHE A 255 -7.58 0.71 12.79
N VAL A 256 -7.85 1.96 12.53
CA VAL A 256 -7.35 3.12 13.25
C VAL A 256 -8.55 3.79 13.89
N GLU A 257 -8.41 4.09 15.17
CA GLU A 257 -9.42 4.84 15.91
C GLU A 257 -9.61 6.22 15.31
N ILE A 258 -10.88 6.61 15.17
CA ILE A 258 -11.28 7.97 14.85
C ILE A 258 -11.70 8.66 16.14
N PRO A 259 -10.94 9.68 16.56
CA PRO A 259 -11.37 10.52 17.66
C PRO A 259 -12.67 11.24 17.31
N ASP A 260 -13.69 11.04 18.14
CA ASP A 260 -15.02 11.65 18.00
C ASP A 260 -14.93 13.19 18.00
N GLU A 261 -13.99 13.76 18.75
CA GLU A 261 -13.71 15.20 18.82
C GLU A 261 -13.34 15.81 17.47
N TRP A 262 -12.67 15.05 16.60
CA TRP A 262 -12.23 15.56 15.30
C TRP A 262 -13.30 15.41 14.20
N MET A 263 -14.31 14.56 14.42
CA MET A 263 -15.43 14.38 13.50
C MET A 263 -16.51 15.46 13.68
N ARG A 264 -16.51 16.16 14.82
CA ARG A 264 -17.52 17.14 15.18
C ARG A 264 -17.12 18.54 14.73
N LYS A 265 -17.80 19.04 13.70
CA LYS A 265 -17.83 20.48 13.40
C LYS A 265 -18.68 21.18 14.47
N GLU A 266 -18.04 21.71 15.51
CA GLU A 266 -18.46 22.77 16.46
C GLU A 266 -19.88 22.80 17.10
N GLU A 267 -20.86 21.98 16.77
CA GLU A 267 -22.24 22.18 17.24
C GLU A 267 -22.79 20.99 18.03
N GLU A 268 -22.59 21.03 19.36
CA GLU A 268 -23.58 20.80 20.44
C GLU A 268 -22.91 20.27 21.73
N PRO A 269 -23.11 20.92 22.90
CA PRO A 269 -22.62 20.41 24.18
C PRO A 269 -23.43 19.19 24.61
N ARG A 270 -22.75 18.09 24.98
CA ARG A 270 -23.41 16.87 25.46
C ARG A 270 -24.14 17.11 26.78
N SER A 271 -25.42 16.73 26.84
CA SER A 271 -26.17 16.56 28.07
C SER A 271 -26.17 15.13 28.63
N GLU A 272 -25.62 14.12 27.94
CA GLU A 272 -25.62 12.74 28.45
C GLU A 272 -24.36 11.93 28.07
N LYS A 273 -23.87 11.13 29.04
CA LYS A 273 -22.82 10.10 28.87
C LYS A 273 -23.31 8.99 27.95
N LYS A 274 -23.42 9.25 26.64
CA LYS A 274 -23.54 8.17 25.66
C LYS A 274 -22.21 7.44 25.58
N LEU A 275 -22.28 6.10 25.54
CA LEU A 275 -21.17 5.18 25.29
C LEU A 275 -20.27 5.79 24.21
N LYS A 276 -18.99 6.03 24.54
CA LYS A 276 -17.95 6.33 23.55
C LYS A 276 -17.86 5.08 22.68
N ILE A 277 -18.46 5.14 21.49
CA ILE A 277 -18.22 4.14 20.45
C ILE A 277 -17.12 4.76 19.61
N ASP A 278 -15.93 4.19 19.72
CA ASP A 278 -14.77 4.63 18.98
C ASP A 278 -14.90 4.04 17.58
N PHE A 279 -15.14 4.88 16.57
CA PHE A 279 -15.29 4.39 15.20
C PHE A 279 -13.91 4.05 14.65
N GLY A 280 -13.75 2.83 14.12
CA GLY A 280 -12.55 2.45 13.37
C GLY A 280 -12.67 2.79 11.89
N MET A 281 -11.61 3.34 11.29
CA MET A 281 -11.40 3.27 9.83
C MET A 281 -10.16 2.46 9.53
N ARG A 282 -10.20 1.63 8.50
CA ARG A 282 -9.04 0.84 8.10
C ARG A 282 -7.87 1.81 7.79
N ALA A 283 -6.62 1.42 8.09
CA ALA A 283 -5.48 2.28 7.78
C ALA A 283 -5.13 2.29 6.27
N LEU A 284 -5.24 1.12 5.63
CA LEU A 284 -4.94 0.87 4.22
C LEU A 284 -6.11 0.18 3.52
N PRO A 285 -6.67 0.75 2.45
CA PRO A 285 -7.71 0.06 1.69
C PRO A 285 -7.10 -1.13 0.92
N VAL A 286 -7.71 -2.30 1.04
CA VAL A 286 -7.30 -3.49 0.28
C VAL A 286 -8.25 -3.67 -0.89
N PRO A 287 -7.76 -3.64 -2.14
CA PRO A 287 -8.64 -3.82 -3.29
C PRO A 287 -9.31 -5.20 -3.27
N GLU A 288 -10.61 -5.26 -3.53
CA GLU A 288 -11.36 -6.51 -3.50
C GLU A 288 -11.86 -6.94 -4.88
N TYR A 289 -11.78 -8.24 -5.13
CA TYR A 289 -12.59 -8.91 -6.15
C TYR A 289 -13.81 -9.54 -5.51
N THR A 290 -14.98 -9.02 -5.82
CA THR A 290 -16.22 -9.45 -5.15
C THR A 290 -17.24 -9.98 -6.14
N ALA A 291 -18.00 -10.99 -5.69
CA ALA A 291 -19.24 -11.40 -6.35
C ALA A 291 -20.43 -10.49 -5.93
N ARG A 292 -20.26 -9.69 -4.87
CA ARG A 292 -21.25 -8.75 -4.34
C ARG A 292 -20.63 -7.39 -4.06
N THR A 293 -21.30 -6.33 -4.52
CA THR A 293 -20.83 -4.94 -4.49
C THR A 293 -21.30 -4.15 -3.25
N ASP A 294 -21.71 -4.82 -2.17
CA ASP A 294 -22.46 -4.20 -1.07
C ASP A 294 -21.74 -4.23 0.29
N LYS A 295 -20.48 -4.66 0.37
CA LYS A 295 -19.72 -4.51 1.61
C LYS A 295 -19.35 -3.04 1.82
N ASP A 296 -19.91 -2.45 2.87
CA ASP A 296 -19.44 -1.17 3.39
C ASP A 296 -18.08 -1.36 4.04
N GLU A 297 -17.07 -0.62 3.58
CA GLU A 297 -15.72 -0.58 4.18
C GLU A 297 -15.72 0.09 5.56
N PHE A 298 -16.87 0.64 5.97
CA PHE A 298 -17.20 1.16 7.29
C PHE A 298 -17.77 0.08 8.24
N ASP A 299 -17.87 -1.19 7.82
CA ASP A 299 -18.32 -2.30 8.67
C ASP A 299 -17.18 -2.79 9.58
N HIS A 300 -16.63 -1.88 10.39
CA HIS A 300 -15.80 -2.25 11.53
C HIS A 300 -16.65 -3.10 12.47
N LYS A 301 -16.22 -4.34 12.66
CA LYS A 301 -16.91 -5.31 13.51
C LYS A 301 -16.33 -5.25 14.90
N TRP A 302 -17.15 -5.72 15.84
CA TRP A 302 -16.79 -5.75 17.25
C TRP A 302 -15.57 -6.64 17.55
N SER A 303 -15.23 -7.55 16.65
CA SER A 303 -14.05 -8.42 16.72
C SER A 303 -12.81 -7.82 16.07
N ASP A 304 -12.95 -6.72 15.34
CA ASP A 304 -11.84 -6.14 14.59
C ASP A 304 -10.88 -5.45 15.56
N ARG A 305 -9.60 -5.45 15.17
CA ARG A 305 -8.52 -4.85 15.95
C ARG A 305 -8.39 -3.39 15.55
N THR A 306 -8.39 -2.49 16.52
CA THR A 306 -8.23 -1.06 16.30
C THR A 306 -6.94 -0.58 16.96
N LEU A 307 -6.17 0.27 16.29
CA LEU A 307 -5.06 1.00 16.87
C LEU A 307 -5.63 2.22 17.59
N SER A 308 -5.42 2.26 18.90
CA SER A 308 -5.97 3.27 19.80
C SER A 308 -4.87 3.99 20.57
N GLU A 309 -5.14 5.23 20.93
CA GLU A 309 -4.23 6.10 21.68
C GLU A 309 -4.99 6.91 22.73
N ALA A 310 -4.29 7.32 23.79
CA ALA A 310 -4.85 8.28 24.74
C ALA A 310 -5.31 9.58 24.07
N LYS A 311 -6.47 10.08 24.45
CA LYS A 311 -7.06 11.30 23.89
C LYS A 311 -6.12 12.53 23.85
N PRO A 312 -5.29 12.82 24.86
CA PRO A 312 -4.36 13.96 24.80
C PRO A 312 -3.34 13.84 23.69
N MET A 313 -2.90 12.61 23.38
CA MET A 313 -2.00 12.32 22.26
C MET A 313 -2.72 12.49 20.92
N GLN A 314 -4.00 12.12 20.82
CA GLN A 314 -4.84 12.39 19.64
C GLN A 314 -5.06 13.90 19.42
N MET A 315 -5.01 14.70 20.49
CA MET A 315 -5.20 16.15 20.48
C MET A 315 -3.88 16.94 20.57
N TRP A 316 -2.75 16.35 20.15
CA TRP A 316 -1.42 16.98 20.23
C TRP A 316 -1.34 18.44 19.73
N PRO A 317 -2.06 18.89 18.68
CA PRO A 317 -1.94 20.26 18.18
C PRO A 317 -2.53 21.31 19.14
N ALA A 318 -3.29 20.88 20.15
CA ALA A 318 -3.83 21.78 21.18
C ALA A 318 -2.78 22.17 22.25
N TRP A 319 -1.59 21.55 22.22
CA TRP A 319 -0.57 21.73 23.26
C TRP A 319 0.58 22.60 22.77
N ASN A 320 0.75 23.76 23.40
CA ASN A 320 1.80 24.72 23.07
C ASN A 320 2.97 24.59 24.04
N PHE A 321 3.85 23.63 23.79
CA PHE A 321 5.15 23.56 24.45
C PHE A 321 6.21 24.15 23.53
N GLU A 322 6.87 25.22 23.95
CA GLU A 322 7.89 25.93 23.16
C GLU A 322 9.30 25.60 23.67
N LEU A 323 10.20 25.14 22.79
CA LEU A 323 11.58 24.81 23.17
C LEU A 323 12.37 26.01 23.68
N ILE A 324 12.02 27.22 23.24
CA ILE A 324 12.73 28.44 23.63
C ILE A 324 12.64 28.71 25.14
N ASP A 325 11.61 28.17 25.80
CA ASP A 325 11.40 28.29 27.24
C ASP A 325 12.38 27.41 28.04
N GLU A 326 12.89 26.32 27.44
CA GLU A 326 13.83 25.37 28.07
C GLU A 326 15.28 25.56 27.58
N ILE A 327 15.46 25.81 26.28
CA ILE A 327 16.76 25.96 25.63
C ILE A 327 16.77 27.29 24.88
N SER A 328 17.31 28.31 25.55
CA SER A 328 17.48 29.64 24.96
C SER A 328 18.24 29.53 23.64
N SER A 329 17.73 30.16 22.57
CA SER A 329 18.21 30.17 21.17
C SER A 329 17.67 29.10 20.22
N ILE A 330 16.89 28.13 20.68
CA ILE A 330 16.26 27.11 19.83
C ILE A 330 14.75 27.37 19.76
N SER A 331 14.19 27.38 18.55
CA SER A 331 12.75 27.58 18.31
C SER A 331 12.14 26.26 17.86
N GLY A 332 11.05 25.86 18.52
CA GLY A 332 10.32 24.65 18.17
C GLY A 332 9.09 24.48 19.05
N ASN A 333 8.00 23.94 18.48
CA ASN A 333 6.75 23.74 19.21
C ASN A 333 6.11 22.41 18.84
N VAL A 334 5.75 21.62 19.86
CA VAL A 334 5.12 20.30 19.70
C VAL A 334 3.79 20.36 18.93
N ALA A 335 3.04 21.48 18.99
CA ALA A 335 1.82 21.68 18.21
C ALA A 335 2.07 21.65 16.69
N ASN A 336 3.28 21.99 16.26
CA ASN A 336 3.69 21.99 14.85
C ASN A 336 4.30 20.65 14.42
N ALA A 337 4.42 19.69 15.33
CA ALA A 337 5.06 18.42 15.04
C ALA A 337 4.28 17.58 14.03
N THR A 338 5.00 16.91 13.13
CA THR A 338 4.45 15.78 12.40
C THR A 338 4.38 14.59 13.33
N LYS A 339 3.16 14.11 13.55
CA LYS A 339 2.88 12.99 14.43
C LYS A 339 3.01 11.65 13.70
N LEU A 340 3.69 10.72 14.36
CA LEU A 340 3.96 9.36 13.93
C LEU A 340 3.46 8.39 15.00
N THR A 341 2.27 7.82 14.78
CA THR A 341 1.69 6.79 15.64
C THR A 341 2.24 5.42 15.28
N LEU A 342 2.99 4.80 16.18
CA LEU A 342 3.62 3.50 15.98
C LEU A 342 2.69 2.37 16.42
N SER A 343 2.46 1.39 15.54
CA SER A 343 1.80 0.14 15.92
C SER A 343 2.70 -0.68 16.87
N PRO A 344 2.14 -1.60 17.69
CA PRO A 344 2.96 -2.49 18.53
C PRO A 344 3.94 -3.37 17.73
N ARG A 345 3.66 -3.62 16.45
CA ARG A 345 4.59 -4.32 15.56
C ARG A 345 5.71 -3.39 15.11
N ALA A 346 5.37 -2.18 14.65
CA ALA A 346 6.35 -1.19 14.22
C ALA A 346 7.33 -0.83 15.34
N GLN A 347 6.82 -0.64 16.57
CA GLN A 347 7.63 -0.41 17.74
C GLN A 347 8.68 -1.52 17.93
N ARG A 348 8.27 -2.79 17.92
CA ARG A 348 9.20 -3.92 18.07
C ARG A 348 10.28 -3.95 16.99
N ILE A 349 9.93 -3.64 15.76
CA ILE A 349 10.86 -3.60 14.63
C ILE A 349 11.86 -2.45 14.78
N LEU A 350 11.40 -1.24 15.14
CA LEU A 350 12.27 -0.07 15.32
C LEU A 350 13.32 -0.30 16.42
N HIS A 351 12.92 -0.98 17.49
CA HIS A 351 13.78 -1.31 18.62
C HIS A 351 14.65 -2.56 18.41
N ASP A 352 14.50 -3.30 17.31
CA ASP A 352 15.33 -4.46 17.00
C ASP A 352 16.70 -4.01 16.43
N PRO A 353 17.82 -4.27 17.12
CA PRO A 353 19.15 -3.86 16.65
C PRO A 353 19.63 -4.63 15.40
N GLY A 354 18.93 -5.68 14.96
CA GLY A 354 19.38 -6.64 13.95
C GLY A 354 19.63 -6.12 12.54
N HIS A 355 19.41 -4.83 12.26
CA HIS A 355 19.64 -4.26 10.94
C HIS A 355 20.63 -3.09 11.03
N ASN A 356 21.80 -3.23 10.40
CA ASN A 356 22.76 -2.15 10.21
C ASN A 356 22.21 -1.17 9.16
N ILE A 357 21.37 -0.26 9.64
CA ILE A 357 20.59 0.68 8.83
C ILE A 357 21.09 2.10 9.13
N PRO A 358 21.30 2.94 8.10
CA PRO A 358 21.72 4.31 8.31
C PRO A 358 20.71 5.09 9.14
N LEU A 359 21.20 5.80 10.15
CA LEU A 359 20.41 6.77 10.90
C LEU A 359 20.30 8.06 10.11
N ARG A 360 19.09 8.61 10.00
CA ARG A 360 18.89 9.93 9.41
C ARG A 360 17.57 10.52 9.85
N TRP A 361 17.49 11.83 9.78
CA TRP A 361 16.23 12.53 9.96
C TRP A 361 15.21 12.11 8.88
N PRO A 362 13.96 11.76 9.25
CA PRO A 362 12.94 11.43 8.28
C PRO A 362 12.65 12.54 7.28
N ASN A 363 12.52 12.19 6.00
CA ASN A 363 12.21 13.16 4.94
C ASN A 363 10.71 13.48 4.91
N LEU A 364 10.24 14.15 5.97
CA LEU A 364 8.85 14.58 6.16
C LEU A 364 8.67 16.10 5.99
N GLY A 365 9.73 16.82 5.64
CA GLY A 365 9.69 18.27 5.44
C GLY A 365 9.44 19.09 6.72
N THR A 366 9.77 18.51 7.88
CA THR A 366 9.64 19.14 9.19
C THR A 366 10.88 18.87 10.01
N ASP A 367 11.20 19.76 10.93
CA ASP A 367 12.20 19.58 11.99
C ASP A 367 11.56 19.17 13.33
N GLU A 368 10.25 18.97 13.35
CA GLU A 368 9.45 18.60 14.52
C GLU A 368 8.76 17.25 14.32
N LEU A 369 9.16 16.23 15.07
CA LEU A 369 8.58 14.88 15.00
C LEU A 369 8.05 14.43 16.35
N LEU A 370 6.77 14.06 16.40
CA LEU A 370 6.13 13.50 17.59
C LEU A 370 5.83 12.03 17.37
N PHE A 371 6.56 11.15 18.05
CA PHE A 371 6.32 9.72 18.05
C PHE A 371 5.41 9.34 19.20
N THR A 372 4.30 8.67 18.90
CA THR A 372 3.38 8.12 19.89
C THR A 372 3.22 6.62 19.66
N PHE A 373 2.81 5.88 20.68
CA PHE A 373 2.69 4.42 20.60
C PHE A 373 1.23 4.04 20.76
N ALA A 374 0.66 3.36 19.77
CA ALA A 374 -0.70 2.84 19.84
C ALA A 374 -0.72 1.46 20.51
N GLN A 375 -1.85 1.13 21.15
CA GLN A 375 -2.16 -0.23 21.60
C GLN A 375 -3.27 -0.83 20.74
N PHE A 376 -3.41 -2.16 20.76
CA PHE A 376 -4.57 -2.81 20.15
C PHE A 376 -5.75 -2.71 21.10
N GLY A 377 -6.76 -1.95 20.70
CA GLY A 377 -8.08 -1.95 21.30
C GLY A 377 -9.05 -2.88 20.56
N HIS A 378 -10.11 -3.22 21.27
CA HIS A 378 -11.38 -3.68 20.70
C HIS A 378 -12.47 -2.78 21.29
N ASP A 379 -13.57 -2.53 20.57
CA ASP A 379 -14.70 -1.66 20.99
C ASP A 379 -15.30 -1.95 22.39
N LYS A 380 -14.87 -3.02 23.07
CA LYS A 380 -15.31 -3.42 24.42
C LYS A 380 -14.21 -3.74 25.41
N VAL A 381 -12.95 -3.70 25.00
CA VAL A 381 -11.83 -4.03 25.89
C VAL A 381 -11.10 -2.74 26.22
N CYS A 382 -11.50 -2.13 27.33
CA CYS A 382 -10.83 -1.01 27.97
C CYS A 382 -9.51 -1.43 28.64
N ASP A 383 -8.85 -2.50 28.18
CA ASP A 383 -7.53 -2.92 28.69
C ASP A 383 -6.42 -2.08 28.05
N ILE A 384 -6.73 -0.81 27.83
CA ILE A 384 -5.75 0.18 27.44
C ILE A 384 -5.05 0.63 28.71
N GLU A 385 -3.78 0.27 28.83
CA GLU A 385 -2.97 0.66 29.98
C GLU A 385 -2.60 2.14 29.88
N TYR A 386 -3.01 2.92 30.88
CA TYR A 386 -2.52 4.28 31.12
C TYR A 386 -1.47 4.26 32.22
N PRO A 387 -0.37 5.04 32.10
CA PRO A 387 -0.14 6.11 31.13
C PRO A 387 0.45 5.67 29.78
N TYR A 388 0.16 6.45 28.72
CA TYR A 388 0.82 6.35 27.42
C TYR A 388 2.13 7.11 27.39
N HIS A 389 3.06 6.63 26.58
CA HIS A 389 4.35 7.27 26.35
C HIS A 389 4.40 7.90 24.96
N GLY A 390 5.30 8.87 24.81
CA GLY A 390 5.63 9.48 23.52
C GLY A 390 7.06 10.00 23.53
N VAL A 391 7.52 10.43 22.36
CA VAL A 391 8.84 11.04 22.17
C VAL A 391 8.68 12.16 21.18
N TRP A 392 8.96 13.37 21.60
CA TRP A 392 9.09 14.49 20.68
C TRP A 392 10.58 14.70 20.37
N LEU A 393 10.90 14.69 19.09
CA LEU A 393 12.23 14.99 18.57
C LEU A 393 12.18 16.31 17.82
N HIS A 394 13.13 17.18 18.13
CA HIS A 394 13.39 18.41 17.38
C HIS A 394 14.76 18.34 16.72
N ARG A 395 14.87 18.88 15.50
CA ARG A 395 16.13 19.00 14.77
C ARG A 395 16.54 20.46 14.61
N ASP A 396 17.77 20.78 15.02
CA ASP A 396 18.45 22.03 14.64
C ASP A 396 19.78 21.69 13.97
N LYS A 397 19.81 21.78 12.63
CA LYS A 397 20.97 21.39 11.79
C LYS A 397 21.39 19.93 12.01
N GLU A 398 22.50 19.71 12.71
CA GLU A 398 23.04 18.37 13.05
C GLU A 398 22.61 17.93 14.45
N LEU A 399 21.99 18.80 15.24
CA LEU A 399 21.49 18.49 16.57
C LEU A 399 20.11 17.81 16.51
N VAL A 400 19.92 16.81 17.35
CA VAL A 400 18.65 16.16 17.64
C VAL A 400 18.38 16.27 19.12
N ILE A 401 17.26 16.89 19.48
CA ILE A 401 16.84 17.12 20.87
C ILE A 401 15.67 16.22 21.16
N GLU A 402 15.78 15.41 22.21
CA GLU A 402 14.74 14.48 22.64
C GLU A 402 13.97 15.02 23.85
N HIS A 403 12.66 14.89 23.78
CA HIS A 403 11.73 15.15 24.88
C HIS A 403 10.79 13.95 25.07
N PRO A 404 11.01 13.13 26.11
CA PRO A 404 10.07 12.08 26.49
C PRO A 404 8.72 12.69 26.90
N MET A 405 7.65 11.99 26.60
CA MET A 405 6.29 12.42 26.93
C MET A 405 5.52 11.32 27.64
N THR A 406 4.62 11.73 28.52
CA THR A 406 3.66 10.85 29.18
C THR A 406 2.28 11.46 29.11
N ALA A 407 1.26 10.69 28.77
CA ALA A 407 -0.13 11.12 28.79
C ALA A 407 -1.05 10.12 29.49
N ASP A 408 -2.12 10.62 30.08
CA ASP A 408 -3.29 9.83 30.48
C ASP A 408 -4.49 10.20 29.60
N GLU A 409 -5.74 9.96 30.03
CA GLU A 409 -6.93 10.31 29.23
C GLU A 409 -7.14 11.82 29.05
N ASP A 410 -6.57 12.67 29.89
CA ASP A 410 -6.90 14.09 29.94
C ASP A 410 -5.66 15.02 29.89
N VAL A 411 -4.49 14.52 30.30
CA VAL A 411 -3.26 15.31 30.47
C VAL A 411 -2.13 14.77 29.60
N MET A 412 -1.33 15.69 29.04
CA MET A 412 -0.07 15.39 28.38
C MET A 412 1.06 16.15 29.07
N ASN A 413 2.12 15.44 29.44
CA ASN A 413 3.32 16.01 30.08
C ASN A 413 4.54 15.78 29.19
N VAL A 414 5.37 16.82 29.07
CA VAL A 414 6.66 16.80 28.36
C VAL A 414 7.77 16.83 29.41
N HIS A 415 8.79 15.98 29.24
CA HIS A 415 9.90 15.85 30.17
C HIS A 415 11.22 16.26 29.50
N ALA A 416 12.21 16.64 30.31
CA ALA A 416 13.56 16.85 29.83
C ALA A 416 14.20 15.53 29.37
N GLY A 417 14.72 15.48 28.15
CA GLY A 417 15.46 14.34 27.59
C GLY A 417 16.93 14.66 27.35
N HIS A 418 17.51 14.12 26.29
CA HIS A 418 18.92 14.30 25.93
C HIS A 418 19.10 14.99 24.57
N VAL A 419 20.31 15.53 24.35
CA VAL A 419 20.72 16.12 23.08
C VAL A 419 21.74 15.23 22.40
N PHE A 420 21.62 15.12 21.09
CA PHE A 420 22.46 14.30 20.23
C PHE A 420 22.95 15.12 19.03
N GLU A 421 24.09 14.77 18.46
CA GLU A 421 24.65 15.38 17.25
C GLU A 421 24.97 14.29 16.23
N PHE A 422 24.67 14.56 14.95
CA PHE A 422 25.16 13.76 13.84
C PHE A 422 26.62 14.13 13.55
N ILE A 423 27.54 13.19 13.75
CA ILE A 423 28.94 13.30 13.34
C ILE A 423 29.16 12.29 12.20
N GLY A 424 29.01 12.76 10.96
CA GLY A 424 29.03 11.90 9.79
C GLY A 424 27.78 11.01 9.74
N GLN A 425 27.95 9.69 9.93
CA GLN A 425 26.83 8.73 10.00
C GLN A 425 26.51 8.28 11.43
N ASP A 426 27.31 8.74 12.40
CA ASP A 426 27.16 8.37 13.80
C ASP A 426 26.35 9.42 14.55
N LEU A 427 25.48 8.95 15.44
CA LEU A 427 24.77 9.80 16.40
C LEU A 427 25.55 9.78 17.71
N GLN A 428 25.97 10.93 18.23
CA GLN A 428 26.69 11.06 19.51
C GLN A 428 25.87 11.86 20.52
N ARG A 429 25.87 11.44 21.79
CA ARG A 429 25.16 12.13 22.88
C ARG A 429 26.00 13.28 23.43
N HIS A 430 25.37 14.44 23.68
CA HIS A 430 25.97 15.60 24.32
C HIS A 430 25.37 15.82 25.70
N ASP A 431 26.22 16.00 26.71
CA ASP A 431 25.77 16.39 28.05
C ASP A 431 25.55 17.91 28.09
N ILE A 432 24.31 18.31 28.38
CA ILE A 432 23.95 19.70 28.65
C ILE A 432 23.29 19.81 30.03
N GLY A 433 23.35 20.99 30.65
CA GLY A 433 22.88 21.19 32.03
C GLY A 433 21.39 20.92 32.25
N THR A 434 20.58 20.99 31.19
CA THR A 434 19.14 20.73 31.18
C THR A 434 18.78 19.29 30.80
N SER A 435 19.77 18.41 30.57
CA SER A 435 19.51 17.01 30.23
C SER A 435 18.83 16.21 31.34
N CYS A 436 18.14 15.15 30.94
CA CYS A 436 17.54 14.18 31.84
C CYS A 436 18.55 13.61 32.84
N LYS A 437 18.12 13.41 34.09
CA LYS A 437 18.94 12.88 35.19
C LYS A 437 18.45 11.51 35.67
N CYS A 438 17.73 10.77 34.82
CA CYS A 438 17.13 9.48 35.15
C CYS A 438 18.14 8.37 35.46
N GLY A 439 19.40 8.53 35.03
CA GLY A 439 20.46 7.54 35.23
C GLY A 439 20.49 6.43 34.18
N GLU A 440 19.65 6.49 33.14
CA GLU A 440 19.57 5.48 32.06
C GLU A 440 19.70 6.10 30.65
N PRO A 441 20.75 6.88 30.38
CA PRO A 441 20.84 7.63 29.14
C PRO A 441 21.05 6.75 27.89
N GLU A 442 21.47 5.48 28.05
CA GLU A 442 21.51 4.48 26.98
C GLU A 442 20.12 4.12 26.47
N GLY A 443 19.09 4.13 27.34
CA GLY A 443 17.71 3.86 26.95
C GLY A 443 17.12 4.98 26.07
N HIS A 444 17.47 6.22 26.37
CA HIS A 444 17.14 7.38 25.53
C HIS A 444 17.83 7.30 24.17
N GLU A 445 19.14 7.01 24.16
CA GLU A 445 19.90 6.85 22.92
C GLU A 445 19.31 5.75 22.03
N ALA A 446 19.02 4.56 22.59
CA ALA A 446 18.42 3.46 21.86
C ALA A 446 17.08 3.85 21.23
N ARG A 447 16.27 4.64 21.95
CA ARG A 447 14.98 5.15 21.48
C ARG A 447 15.14 6.16 20.33
N VAL A 448 16.02 7.15 20.47
CA VAL A 448 16.27 8.14 19.41
C VAL A 448 16.83 7.45 18.16
N ARG A 449 17.79 6.54 18.32
CA ARG A 449 18.32 5.73 17.20
C ARG A 449 17.21 4.91 16.55
N ALA A 450 16.33 4.28 17.33
CA ALA A 450 15.19 3.53 16.79
C ALA A 450 14.31 4.42 15.89
N MET A 451 13.96 5.63 16.37
CA MET A 451 13.14 6.57 15.59
C MET A 451 13.83 7.07 14.31
N LEU A 452 15.13 7.34 14.37
CA LEU A 452 15.93 7.79 13.22
C LEU A 452 16.21 6.68 12.18
N ARG A 453 15.85 5.42 12.45
CA ARG A 453 15.90 4.32 11.47
C ARG A 453 14.66 4.25 10.60
N LEU A 454 13.58 4.95 10.98
CA LEU A 454 12.26 4.84 10.35
C LEU A 454 12.32 4.96 8.83
N SER A 455 12.91 6.03 8.30
CA SER A 455 12.91 6.27 6.86
C SER A 455 13.62 5.18 6.06
N ALA A 456 14.69 4.63 6.60
CA ALA A 456 15.40 3.57 5.89
C ALA A 456 14.64 2.23 5.97
N LEU A 457 13.94 1.94 7.07
CA LEU A 457 13.02 0.80 7.17
C LEU A 457 11.80 0.96 6.24
N VAL A 458 11.31 2.18 6.06
CA VAL A 458 10.22 2.50 5.11
C VAL A 458 10.68 2.33 3.65
N GLU A 459 11.91 2.75 3.33
CA GLU A 459 12.49 2.59 1.99
C GLU A 459 12.64 1.13 1.55
N ILE A 460 12.98 0.24 2.48
CA ILE A 460 13.07 -1.20 2.20
C ILE A 460 11.75 -1.95 2.43
N GLU A 461 10.64 -1.22 2.61
CA GLU A 461 9.29 -1.75 2.83
C GLU A 461 9.27 -2.79 3.97
N VAL A 462 9.92 -2.47 5.09
CA VAL A 462 9.81 -3.25 6.35
C VAL A 462 8.75 -2.65 7.26
N LEU A 463 8.68 -1.33 7.27
CA LEU A 463 7.63 -0.55 7.89
C LEU A 463 6.89 0.22 6.82
N SER A 464 5.62 0.49 7.07
CA SER A 464 4.85 1.43 6.25
C SER A 464 4.59 2.69 7.01
N MET A 465 4.62 3.85 6.34
CA MET A 465 4.20 5.12 6.91
C MET A 465 3.00 5.66 6.11
N ILE A 466 1.82 5.70 6.74
CA ILE A 466 0.55 5.92 6.05
C ILE A 466 -0.14 7.13 6.66
N PRO A 467 -0.59 8.11 5.86
CA PRO A 467 -1.37 9.23 6.37
C PRO A 467 -2.63 8.74 7.11
N HIS A 468 -3.03 9.45 8.15
CA HIS A 468 -4.27 9.17 8.88
C HIS A 468 -5.47 9.10 7.90
N PRO A 469 -6.42 8.14 8.08
CA PRO A 469 -7.60 7.99 7.20
C PRO A 469 -8.50 9.23 7.15
N LEU A 470 -8.60 9.96 8.25
CA LEU A 470 -9.15 11.32 8.22
C LEU A 470 -8.14 12.33 7.70
N ASN A 471 -8.63 13.40 7.07
CA ASN A 471 -7.86 14.47 6.41
C ASN A 471 -7.06 15.36 7.41
N PHE A 472 -6.43 14.75 8.42
CA PHE A 472 -5.56 15.40 9.37
C PHE A 472 -4.19 15.57 8.72
N SER A 473 -3.80 16.83 8.51
CA SER A 473 -2.45 17.16 8.08
C SER A 473 -1.43 16.70 9.12
N ASN A 474 -0.31 16.17 8.65
CA ASN A 474 0.86 15.84 9.47
C ASN A 474 0.64 14.74 10.53
N TRP A 475 -0.32 13.83 10.34
CA TRP A 475 -0.47 12.63 11.17
C TRP A 475 -0.35 11.38 10.32
N TYR A 476 0.60 10.53 10.67
CA TYR A 476 0.85 9.24 10.02
C TYR A 476 0.82 8.09 11.02
N PHE A 477 0.43 6.91 10.55
CA PHE A 477 0.63 5.63 11.24
C PHE A 477 1.85 4.93 10.67
N VAL A 478 2.63 4.33 11.57
CA VAL A 478 3.69 3.41 11.21
C VAL A 478 3.24 1.99 11.53
N LEU A 479 3.10 1.15 10.51
CA LEU A 479 2.57 -0.21 10.61
C LEU A 479 3.65 -1.29 10.48
#